data_AF-A0A8C4VNC1-F1
#
_entry.id   AF-A0A8C4VNC1-F1
#
_cell.length_a   1.000
_cell.length_b   1.000
_cell.length_c   1.000
_cell.angle_alpha   90.00
_cell.angle_beta   90.00
_cell.angle_gamma   90.00
#
_symmetry.space_group_name_H-M   'P 1'
#
loop_
_entity.id
_entity.type
_entity.pdbx_description
1 polymer ?
#
loop_
_entity_poly.entity_id
_entity_poly.type
_entity_poly.pdbx_seq_one_letter_code
_entity_poly.pdbx_strand_id
1 'polypeptide(L)'
;MVYCRQLSPKITLLFILTYTTLLSPCRCNVDPKTRANCGPPGITAEQCENAGCCFSSEVPGVPWCFSPLPRQYKKVCPAEVKLRQNCGYPGISADVCEARGCCFESKPPAVPWCFFPDLVEEGKLCV
;
A
#
# COMPACT_ATOMS: atom_id res chain seq x y z
N MET A 1 -19.74 -10.02 -3.75
CA MET A 1 -19.27 -8.67 -3.39
C MET A 1 -19.06 -8.73 -1.88
N VAL A 2 -17.81 -8.90 -1.45
CA VAL A 2 -17.44 -9.16 -0.04
C VAL A 2 -16.81 -7.90 0.56
N TYR A 3 -17.63 -7.04 1.18
CA TYR A 3 -17.20 -5.72 1.64
C TYR A 3 -16.48 -5.79 3.00
N CYS A 4 -15.21 -5.38 3.05
CA CYS A 4 -14.47 -5.13 4.28
C CYS A 4 -14.68 -3.69 4.74
N ARG A 5 -15.56 -3.49 5.72
CA ARG A 5 -15.61 -2.26 6.52
C ARG A 5 -14.51 -2.30 7.57
N GLN A 6 -13.47 -1.49 7.40
CA GLN A 6 -12.50 -1.26 8.48
C GLN A 6 -13.05 -0.17 9.39
N LEU A 7 -13.56 -0.54 10.57
CA LEU A 7 -13.69 0.42 11.67
C LEU A 7 -12.27 0.78 12.11
N SER A 8 -11.89 2.03 11.87
CA SER A 8 -10.70 2.62 12.47
C SER A 8 -10.78 2.51 14.00
N PRO A 9 -9.81 1.93 14.71
CA PRO A 9 -9.74 2.10 16.15
C PRO A 9 -9.36 3.55 16.44
N LYS A 10 -10.34 4.32 16.92
CA LYS A 10 -10.06 5.61 17.56
C LYS A 10 -9.21 5.33 18.81
N ILE A 11 -7.97 5.82 18.81
CA ILE A 11 -7.17 6.23 19.98
C ILE A 11 -7.17 5.26 21.16
N THR A 12 -6.05 4.58 21.39
CA THR A 12 -5.56 4.34 22.75
C THR A 12 -4.05 4.47 22.74
N LEU A 13 -3.55 5.43 23.53
CA LEU A 13 -2.14 5.70 23.78
C LEU A 13 -1.52 4.55 24.60
N LEU A 14 -0.23 4.31 24.33
CA LEU A 14 0.73 3.39 24.98
C LEU A 14 0.80 1.98 24.36
N PHE A 15 2.01 1.42 24.36
CA PHE A 15 2.45 0.04 24.06
C PHE A 15 3.25 -0.18 22.74
N ILE A 16 4.58 -0.16 22.93
CA ILE A 16 5.65 -1.01 22.35
C ILE A 16 5.83 -0.99 20.81
N LEU A 17 7.08 -0.68 20.42
CA LEU A 17 7.61 -0.67 19.04
C LEU A 17 7.69 -2.07 18.40
N THR A 18 6.62 -2.86 18.41
CA THR A 18 6.52 -4.00 17.49
C THR A 18 5.87 -3.50 16.21
N TYR A 19 6.70 -3.07 15.27
CA TYR A 19 6.31 -2.89 13.87
C TYR A 19 6.00 -4.26 13.25
N THR A 20 4.94 -4.93 13.72
CA THR A 20 4.34 -6.00 12.93
C THR A 20 3.81 -5.33 11.68
N THR A 21 4.35 -5.72 10.52
CA THR A 21 3.81 -5.27 9.24
C THR A 21 2.41 -5.83 9.13
N LEU A 22 1.41 -5.09 9.60
CA LEU A 22 0.00 -5.44 9.47
C LEU A 22 -0.28 -5.57 7.98
N LEU A 23 -0.26 -6.81 7.52
CA LEU A 23 -0.56 -7.16 6.16
C LEU A 23 -2.01 -6.72 5.94
N SER A 24 -2.25 -5.87 4.94
CA SER A 24 -3.62 -5.48 4.65
C SER A 24 -4.41 -6.76 4.34
N PRO A 25 -5.55 -7.01 5.02
CA PRO A 25 -6.29 -8.27 4.90
C PRO A 25 -6.68 -8.59 3.44
N CYS A 26 -6.78 -7.55 2.63
CA CYS A 26 -6.99 -7.60 1.21
C CYS A 26 -5.96 -8.38 0.41
N ARG A 27 -4.70 -8.35 0.82
CA ARG A 27 -3.64 -9.04 0.09
C ARG A 27 -3.71 -10.55 0.30
N CYS A 28 -4.53 -11.03 1.23
CA CYS A 28 -4.77 -12.45 1.46
C CYS A 28 -5.95 -13.03 0.69
N ASN A 29 -6.71 -12.20 -0.05
CA ASN A 29 -7.77 -12.67 -0.93
C ASN A 29 -7.18 -13.18 -2.26
N VAL A 30 -6.49 -14.31 -2.19
CA VAL A 30 -5.88 -15.01 -3.33
C VAL A 30 -6.73 -16.24 -3.64
N ASP A 31 -7.07 -16.45 -4.93
CA ASP A 31 -7.75 -17.66 -5.37
C ASP A 31 -6.95 -18.89 -4.87
N PRO A 32 -7.57 -19.80 -4.10
CA PRO A 32 -6.94 -21.00 -3.55
C PRO A 32 -6.08 -21.78 -4.55
N LYS A 33 -6.51 -21.88 -5.82
CA LYS A 33 -5.82 -22.63 -6.87
C LYS A 33 -4.56 -21.95 -7.40
N THR A 34 -4.41 -20.66 -7.13
CA THR A 34 -3.28 -19.83 -7.59
C THR A 34 -2.32 -19.46 -6.47
N ARG A 35 -2.59 -19.92 -5.24
CA ARG A 35 -1.76 -19.65 -4.07
C ARG A 35 -0.34 -20.18 -4.28
N ALA A 36 0.64 -19.31 -4.07
CA ALA A 36 2.04 -19.70 -3.98
C ALA A 36 2.39 -20.03 -2.52
N ASN A 37 3.00 -21.19 -2.26
CA ASN A 37 3.38 -21.60 -0.92
C ASN A 37 4.39 -20.63 -0.28
N CYS A 38 4.18 -20.27 0.99
CA CYS A 38 4.96 -19.25 1.71
C CYS A 38 5.52 -19.76 3.05
N GLY A 39 5.42 -21.06 3.33
CA GLY A 39 5.97 -21.65 4.56
C GLY A 39 6.25 -23.15 4.45
N PRO A 40 6.97 -23.74 5.41
CA PRO A 40 7.18 -25.18 5.46
C PRO A 40 5.87 -25.95 5.74
N PRO A 41 5.81 -27.26 5.41
CA PRO A 41 4.71 -28.13 5.81
C PRO A 41 4.50 -28.13 7.33
N GLY A 42 3.24 -28.11 7.77
CA GLY A 42 2.90 -28.13 9.19
C GLY A 42 3.10 -26.80 9.93
N ILE A 43 3.43 -25.71 9.23
CA ILE A 43 3.51 -24.36 9.83
C ILE A 43 2.18 -23.99 10.50
N THR A 44 2.25 -23.37 11.68
CA THR A 44 1.05 -22.85 12.35
C THR A 44 0.55 -21.56 11.67
N ALA A 45 -0.71 -21.21 11.89
CA ALA A 45 -1.28 -19.95 11.39
C ALA A 45 -0.46 -18.74 11.87
N GLU A 46 -0.14 -18.69 13.16
CA GLU A 46 0.66 -17.63 13.77
C GLU A 46 2.06 -17.53 13.16
N GLN A 47 2.76 -18.65 12.96
CA GLN A 47 4.08 -18.65 12.34
C GLN A 47 4.03 -18.16 10.88
N CYS A 48 2.97 -18.54 10.15
CA CYS A 48 2.76 -18.11 8.76
C CYS A 48 2.52 -16.60 8.68
N GLU A 49 1.63 -16.08 9.52
CA GLU A 49 1.28 -14.65 9.55
C GLU A 49 2.46 -13.81 10.04
N ASN A 50 3.21 -14.28 11.04
CA ASN A 50 4.44 -13.63 11.51
C ASN A 50 5.56 -13.63 10.46
N ALA A 51 5.55 -14.59 9.53
CA ALA A 51 6.45 -14.58 8.36
C ALA A 51 6.00 -13.58 7.27
N GLY A 52 4.92 -12.83 7.49
CA GLY A 52 4.36 -11.89 6.53
C GLY A 52 3.55 -12.54 5.40
N CYS A 53 3.16 -13.80 5.59
CA CYS A 53 2.33 -14.56 4.67
C CYS A 53 0.86 -14.52 5.11
N CYS A 54 -0.01 -15.14 4.29
CA CYS A 54 -1.43 -15.32 4.58
C CYS A 54 -1.71 -16.77 4.97
N PHE A 55 -2.58 -16.99 5.94
CA PHE A 55 -3.02 -18.33 6.33
C PHE A 55 -4.51 -18.56 6.04
N SER A 56 -4.85 -19.69 5.43
CA SER A 56 -6.25 -20.15 5.28
C SER A 56 -6.29 -21.66 4.99
N SER A 57 -6.94 -22.40 5.89
CA SER A 57 -7.10 -23.87 5.82
C SER A 57 -8.46 -24.32 5.26
N GLU A 58 -9.27 -23.40 4.76
CA GLU A 58 -10.65 -23.65 4.30
C GLU A 58 -10.73 -24.59 3.09
N VAL A 59 -9.69 -24.59 2.25
CA VAL A 59 -9.63 -25.41 1.04
C VAL A 59 -8.53 -26.46 1.19
N PRO A 60 -8.86 -27.77 1.11
CA PRO A 60 -7.85 -28.82 1.13
C PRO A 60 -7.10 -28.92 -0.21
N GLY A 61 -5.89 -29.49 -0.18
CA GLY A 61 -5.11 -29.74 -1.39
C GLY A 61 -4.42 -28.50 -2.01
N VAL A 62 -4.48 -27.34 -1.34
CA VAL A 62 -3.78 -26.11 -1.72
C VAL A 62 -2.90 -25.62 -0.57
N PRO A 63 -1.92 -24.73 -0.82
CA PRO A 63 -1.12 -24.16 0.26
C PRO A 63 -2.00 -23.39 1.27
N TRP A 64 -1.89 -23.78 2.54
CA TRP A 64 -2.57 -23.08 3.63
C TRP A 64 -1.80 -21.85 4.08
N CYS A 65 -0.47 -21.90 4.04
CA CYS A 65 0.39 -20.73 4.17
C CYS A 65 0.83 -20.27 2.78
N PHE A 66 0.39 -19.09 2.37
CA PHE A 66 0.58 -18.61 1.00
C PHE A 66 0.99 -17.15 0.91
N SER A 67 1.65 -16.80 -0.19
CA SER A 67 2.14 -15.45 -0.42
C SER A 67 0.98 -14.50 -0.65
N PRO A 68 0.98 -13.32 -0.02
CA PRO A 68 0.00 -12.29 -0.33
C PRO A 68 0.14 -11.79 -1.76
N LEU A 69 -0.93 -11.16 -2.27
CA LEU A 69 -0.85 -10.36 -3.48
C LEU A 69 0.24 -9.29 -3.36
N PRO A 70 0.92 -8.92 -4.46
CA PRO A 70 1.92 -7.86 -4.44
C PRO A 70 1.28 -6.54 -4.01
N ARG A 71 2.06 -5.72 -3.32
CA ARG A 71 1.66 -4.34 -3.00
C ARG A 71 1.54 -3.57 -4.30
N GLN A 72 0.46 -2.81 -4.44
CA GLN A 72 0.24 -1.92 -5.56
C GLN A 72 0.51 -0.50 -5.07
N TYR A 73 1.09 0.34 -5.93
CA TYR A 73 1.37 1.73 -5.62
C TYR A 73 0.85 2.61 -6.75
N LYS A 74 0.30 3.76 -6.40
CA LYS A 74 -0.09 4.79 -7.36
C LYS A 74 0.63 6.09 -7.07
N LYS A 75 0.95 6.81 -8.14
CA LYS A 75 1.45 8.18 -8.09
C LYS A 75 0.28 9.12 -7.83
N VAL A 76 0.39 9.95 -6.80
CA VAL A 76 -0.60 10.98 -6.46
C VAL A 76 0.10 12.31 -6.31
N CYS A 77 -0.51 13.38 -6.81
CA CYS A 77 0.00 14.72 -6.60
C CYS A 77 -0.40 15.22 -5.22
N PRO A 78 0.54 15.41 -4.28
CA PRO A 78 0.19 15.92 -2.95
C PRO A 78 -0.37 17.34 -3.03
N ALA A 79 -1.56 17.52 -2.47
CA ALA A 79 -2.14 18.86 -2.30
C ALA A 79 -1.40 19.67 -1.22
N GLU A 80 -0.88 18.99 -0.19
CA GLU A 80 -0.14 19.64 0.88
C GLU A 80 1.22 20.16 0.38
N VAL A 81 1.38 21.47 0.48
CA VAL A 81 2.56 22.20 -0.02
C VAL A 81 3.86 21.73 0.63
N LYS A 82 3.82 21.32 1.90
CA LYS A 82 5.00 20.84 2.64
C LYS A 82 5.57 19.53 2.11
N LEU A 83 4.74 18.73 1.43
CA LEU A 83 5.16 17.47 0.82
C LEU A 83 5.76 17.67 -0.58
N ARG A 84 5.58 18.85 -1.19
CA ARG A 84 6.05 19.13 -2.54
C ARG A 84 7.57 19.22 -2.58
N GLN A 85 8.18 18.22 -3.22
CA GLN A 85 9.59 18.22 -3.54
C GLN A 85 9.78 18.68 -4.98
N ASN A 86 10.62 19.70 -5.20
CA ASN A 86 10.82 20.30 -6.51
C ASN A 86 11.28 19.29 -7.58
N CYS A 87 10.59 19.25 -8.71
CA CYS A 87 10.92 18.42 -9.89
C CYS A 87 11.21 19.24 -11.16
N GLY A 88 11.03 20.57 -11.10
CA GLY A 88 11.21 21.47 -12.24
C GLY A 88 12.26 22.56 -12.02
N TYR A 89 12.06 23.67 -12.72
CA TYR A 89 12.87 24.88 -12.64
C TYR A 89 11.95 26.13 -12.70
N PRO A 90 12.41 27.32 -12.28
CA PRO A 90 11.60 28.54 -12.33
C PRO A 90 11.09 28.83 -13.75
N GLY A 91 9.79 29.11 -13.87
CA GLY A 91 9.16 29.40 -15.17
C GLY A 91 8.87 28.19 -16.05
N ILE A 92 9.07 26.96 -15.56
CA ILE A 92 8.64 25.75 -16.28
C ILE A 92 7.12 25.78 -16.55
N SER A 93 6.73 25.42 -17.77
CA SER A 93 5.32 25.29 -18.13
C SER A 93 4.72 23.98 -17.61
N ALA A 94 3.39 23.94 -17.50
CA ALA A 94 2.69 22.76 -16.98
C ALA A 94 2.94 21.51 -17.83
N ASP A 95 2.87 21.65 -19.15
CA ASP A 95 3.12 20.57 -20.12
C ASP A 95 4.54 20.00 -20.03
N VAL A 96 5.55 20.86 -19.88
CA VAL A 96 6.94 20.41 -19.73
C VAL A 96 7.15 19.74 -18.36
N CYS A 97 6.48 20.21 -17.31
CA CYS A 97 6.51 19.55 -16.00
C CYS A 97 5.86 18.16 -16.05
N GLU A 98 4.66 18.05 -16.62
CA GLU A 98 3.90 16.81 -16.71
C GLU A 98 4.57 15.78 -17.63
N ALA A 99 5.18 16.22 -18.72
CA ALA A 99 5.98 15.37 -19.60
C ALA A 99 7.20 14.75 -18.89
N ARG A 100 7.68 15.36 -17.80
CA ARG A 100 8.73 14.79 -16.92
C ARG A 100 8.18 13.78 -15.90
N GLY A 101 6.88 13.48 -15.95
CA GLY A 101 6.20 12.59 -15.02
C GLY A 101 5.96 13.21 -13.64
N CYS A 102 5.91 14.54 -13.57
CA CYS A 102 5.73 15.32 -12.34
C CYS A 102 4.37 16.01 -12.29
N CYS A 103 4.03 16.49 -11.10
CA CYS A 103 2.80 17.20 -10.83
C CYS A 103 3.02 18.71 -11.01
N PHE A 104 2.03 19.40 -11.57
CA PHE A 104 2.05 20.86 -11.69
C PHE A 104 0.89 21.49 -10.92
N GLU A 105 1.19 22.43 -10.02
CA GLU A 105 0.20 23.30 -9.39
C GLU A 105 0.84 24.67 -9.10
N SER A 106 0.30 25.71 -9.73
CA SER A 106 0.78 27.09 -9.69
C SER A 106 0.47 27.85 -8.38
N LYS A 107 -0.11 27.18 -7.39
CA LYS A 107 -0.49 27.77 -6.10
C LYS A 107 0.02 26.96 -4.90
N PRO A 108 0.35 27.62 -3.77
CA PRO A 108 0.56 29.06 -3.60
C PRO A 108 1.81 29.58 -4.35
N PRO A 109 2.09 30.89 -4.38
CA PRO A 109 3.39 31.40 -4.84
C PRO A 109 4.52 31.02 -3.88
N ALA A 110 5.77 31.22 -4.33
CA ALA A 110 7.00 30.99 -3.56
C ALA A 110 7.22 29.54 -3.09
N VAL A 111 6.62 28.57 -3.79
CA VAL A 111 6.83 27.14 -3.56
C VAL A 111 7.04 26.42 -4.90
N PRO A 112 7.57 25.19 -4.91
CA PRO A 112 7.70 24.43 -6.15
C PRO A 112 6.35 24.21 -6.82
N TRP A 113 6.18 24.79 -8.01
CA TRP A 113 4.98 24.59 -8.84
C TRP A 113 5.05 23.28 -9.61
N CYS A 114 6.25 22.86 -10.00
CA CYS A 114 6.51 21.53 -10.53
C CYS A 114 7.17 20.66 -9.48
N PHE A 115 6.51 19.58 -9.06
CA PHE A 115 6.95 18.74 -7.95
C PHE A 115 6.74 17.25 -8.22
N PHE A 116 7.51 16.41 -7.52
CA PHE A 116 7.38 14.97 -7.62
C PHE A 116 6.01 14.51 -7.08
N PRO A 117 5.39 13.49 -7.71
CA PRO A 117 4.25 12.81 -7.12
C PRO A 117 4.69 11.96 -5.92
N ASP A 118 3.80 11.80 -4.95
CA ASP A 118 3.96 10.83 -3.89
C ASP A 118 3.56 9.43 -4.37
N LEU A 119 4.26 8.41 -3.89
CA LEU A 119 3.89 7.01 -4.07
C LEU A 119 3.06 6.56 -2.88
N VAL A 120 1.76 6.38 -3.09
CA VAL A 120 0.87 5.85 -2.06
C VAL A 120 0.56 4.39 -2.36
N GLU A 121 0.62 3.54 -1.34
CA GLU A 121 0.19 2.15 -1.47
C GLU A 121 -1.31 2.14 -1.77
N GLU A 122 -1.69 1.53 -2.89
CA GLU A 122 -3.06 1.35 -3.28
C GLU A 122 -3.65 0.25 -2.41
N GLY A 123 -4.25 0.66 -1.29
CA GLY A 123 -5.18 -0.17 -0.56
C GLY A 123 -6.39 -0.41 -1.46
N LYS A 124 -6.36 -1.47 -2.26
CA LYS A 124 -7.58 -1.98 -2.89
C LYS A 124 -8.56 -2.25 -1.76
N LEU A 125 -9.54 -1.38 -1.63
CA LEU A 125 -10.66 -1.58 -0.74
C LEU A 125 -11.26 -2.94 -1.11
N CYS A 126 -11.13 -3.93 -0.24
CA CYS A 126 -11.79 -5.21 -0.45
C CYS A 126 -13.27 -4.98 -0.23
N VAL A 127 -13.99 -5.13 -1.32
CA VAL A 127 -15.41 -4.85 -1.49
C VAL A 127 -16.12 -6.11 -1.93
#